data_AF-A0A522AMF6-F1
#
_entry.id   AF-A0A522AMF6-F1
#
_cell.length_a   1.000
_cell.length_b   1.000
_cell.length_c   1.000
_cell.angle_alpha   90.00
_cell.angle_beta   90.00
_cell.angle_gamma   90.00
#
_symmetry.space_group_name_H-M   'P 1'
#
loop_
_entity.id
_entity.type
_entity.pdbx_description
1 polymer ?
#
loop_
_entity_poly.entity_id
_entity_poly.type
_entity_poly.pdbx_seq_one_letter_code
_entity_poly.pdbx_strand_id
1 'polypeptide(L)'
;MDKTKLTNVFNQGFRRGANDRAASGSPLAGERQSPSQIPSLPAECVSHSEQTAWTEGYTMGYQVGASDVELASVDVPGAHGMVSGMSEQMLEMFGAFKKMSHENDVA
;
A
#
# COMPACT_ATOMS: atom_id res chain seq x y z
N MET A 1 12.38 -15.13 -2.15
CA MET A 1 11.68 -13.84 -2.26
C MET A 1 12.04 -13.02 -1.02
N ASP A 2 12.54 -11.80 -1.18
CA ASP A 2 12.90 -10.92 -0.06
C ASP A 2 11.65 -10.19 0.45
N LYS A 3 11.11 -10.67 1.58
CA LYS A 3 9.86 -10.16 2.16
C LYS A 3 9.97 -8.73 2.67
N THR A 4 11.13 -8.34 3.19
CA THR A 4 11.38 -6.99 3.69
C THR A 4 11.41 -6.00 2.54
N LYS A 5 12.04 -6.36 1.42
CA LYS A 5 12.02 -5.54 0.20
C LYS A 5 10.60 -5.32 -0.31
N LEU A 6 9.80 -6.38 -0.42
CA LEU A 6 8.42 -6.27 -0.91
C LEU A 6 7.50 -5.49 0.03
N THR A 7 7.70 -5.62 1.34
CA THR A 7 6.98 -4.83 2.35
C THR A 7 7.30 -3.34 2.20
N ASN A 8 8.55 -2.99 1.95
CA ASN A 8 8.94 -1.62 1.69
C ASN A 8 8.28 -1.06 0.42
N VAL A 9 8.29 -1.85 -0.67
CA VAL A 9 7.63 -1.45 -1.93
C VAL A 9 6.12 -1.29 -1.76
N PHE A 10 5.47 -2.22 -1.05
CA PHE A 10 4.05 -2.11 -0.70
C PHE A 10 3.77 -0.81 0.08
N ASN A 11 4.55 -0.52 1.11
CA ASN A 11 4.35 0.65 1.96
C ASN A 11 4.64 1.98 1.24
N GLN A 12 5.54 1.98 0.25
CA GLN A 12 5.70 3.13 -0.64
C GLN A 12 4.46 3.34 -1.51
N GLY A 13 3.94 2.27 -2.12
CA GLY A 13 2.69 2.32 -2.88
C GLY A 13 1.53 2.82 -2.03
N PHE A 14 1.37 2.25 -0.82
CA PHE A 14 0.31 2.60 0.12
C PHE A 14 0.30 4.10 0.48
N ARG A 15 1.44 4.66 0.87
CA ARG A 15 1.53 6.09 1.17
C ARG A 15 1.21 6.94 -0.04
N ARG A 16 1.68 6.54 -1.23
CA ARG A 16 1.39 7.27 -2.45
C ARG A 16 -0.12 7.26 -2.78
N GLY A 17 -0.78 6.11 -2.66
CA GLY A 17 -2.21 6.00 -2.88
C GLY A 17 -3.03 6.86 -1.92
N ALA A 18 -2.66 6.86 -0.64
CA ALA A 18 -3.34 7.65 0.38
C ALA A 18 -3.24 9.16 0.12
N ASN A 19 -2.04 9.62 -0.27
CA ASN A 19 -1.79 11.01 -0.62
C ASN A 19 -2.50 11.43 -1.91
N ASP A 20 -2.49 10.59 -2.95
CA ASP A 20 -3.15 10.91 -4.22
C ASP A 20 -4.68 10.99 -4.04
N ARG A 21 -5.27 10.16 -3.17
CA ARG A 21 -6.69 10.26 -2.78
C ARG A 21 -6.98 11.58 -2.06
N ALA A 22 -6.15 11.96 -1.09
CA ALA A 22 -6.35 13.23 -0.39
C ALA A 22 -6.21 14.43 -1.34
N ALA A 23 -5.27 14.37 -2.29
CA ALA A 23 -5.09 15.37 -3.32
C ALA A 23 -6.28 15.44 -4.31
N SER A 24 -7.00 14.33 -4.54
CA SER A 24 -8.22 14.34 -5.35
C SER A 24 -9.43 14.93 -4.62
N GLY A 25 -9.30 15.31 -3.35
CA GLY A 25 -10.38 15.86 -2.54
C GLY A 25 -11.41 14.82 -2.11
N SER A 26 -11.12 13.53 -2.26
CA SER A 26 -12.01 12.45 -1.85
C SER A 26 -12.04 12.33 -0.32
N PRO A 27 -13.22 12.32 0.32
CA PRO A 27 -13.32 12.27 1.78
C PRO A 27 -12.83 10.94 2.36
N LEU A 28 -12.28 11.00 3.58
CA LEU A 28 -11.75 9.87 4.34
C LEU A 28 -12.71 8.68 4.50
N ALA A 29 -14.00 8.98 4.55
CA ALA A 29 -15.06 8.02 4.81
C ALA A 29 -16.24 8.29 3.86
N GLY A 30 -16.51 7.37 2.95
CA GLY A 30 -17.70 7.46 2.11
C GLY A 30 -17.77 6.35 1.09
N GLU A 31 -16.76 6.22 0.24
CA GLU A 31 -16.73 5.21 -0.80
C GLU A 31 -15.31 4.69 -0.98
N ARG A 32 -15.16 3.37 -0.91
CA ARG A 32 -13.92 2.70 -1.34
C ARG A 32 -13.81 2.84 -2.86
N GLN A 33 -13.44 4.03 -3.32
CA GLN A 33 -13.20 4.27 -4.73
C GLN A 33 -11.88 3.64 -5.11
N SER A 34 -11.89 2.84 -6.17
CA SER A 34 -10.66 2.36 -6.78
C SER A 34 -9.98 3.51 -7.51
N PRO A 35 -8.64 3.55 -7.55
CA PRO A 35 -7.94 4.54 -8.34
C PRO A 35 -8.25 4.35 -9.82
N SER A 36 -8.49 5.45 -10.55
CA SER A 36 -8.71 5.44 -12.00
C SER A 36 -7.44 5.09 -12.77
N GLN A 37 -6.28 5.39 -12.19
CA GLN A 37 -4.97 5.07 -12.73
C GLN A 37 -4.00 4.76 -11.58
N ILE A 38 -3.17 3.73 -11.79
CA ILE A 38 -2.06 3.40 -10.90
C ILE A 38 -0.80 4.03 -11.49
N PRO A 39 -0.06 4.84 -10.72
CA PRO A 39 1.16 5.47 -11.21
C PRO A 39 2.23 4.43 -11.52
N SER A 40 3.11 4.79 -12.45
CA SER A 40 4.27 4.00 -12.86
C SER A 40 5.07 3.53 -11.65
N LEU A 41 5.59 2.31 -11.72
CA LEU A 41 6.50 1.79 -10.69
C LEU A 41 7.72 2.72 -10.52
N PRO A 42 8.24 2.86 -9.29
CA PRO A 42 9.58 3.40 -9.07
C PRO A 42 10.62 2.63 -9.89
N ALA A 43 11.60 3.32 -10.46
CA ALA A 43 12.60 2.71 -11.36
C ALA A 43 13.45 1.62 -10.68
N GLU A 44 13.54 1.66 -9.34
CA GLU A 44 14.20 0.63 -8.54
C GLU A 44 13.43 -0.71 -8.42
N CYS A 45 12.16 -0.75 -8.85
CA CYS A 45 11.34 -1.95 -8.81
C CYS A 45 11.46 -2.72 -10.14
N VAL A 46 12.16 -3.85 -10.11
CA VAL A 46 12.58 -4.59 -11.31
C VAL A 46 11.93 -5.97 -11.44
N SER A 47 11.35 -6.49 -10.36
CA SER A 47 10.72 -7.82 -10.36
C SER A 47 9.20 -7.75 -10.42
N HIS A 48 8.57 -8.80 -10.97
CA HIS A 48 7.10 -8.90 -11.03
C HIS A 48 6.47 -8.85 -9.63
N SER A 49 7.09 -9.50 -8.63
CA SER A 49 6.62 -9.45 -7.24
C SER A 49 6.66 -8.04 -6.65
N GLU A 50 7.67 -7.23 -7.00
CA GLU A 50 7.74 -5.82 -6.60
C GLU A 50 6.64 -5.00 -7.27
N GLN A 51 6.34 -5.28 -8.54
CA GLN A 51 5.23 -4.65 -9.25
C GLN A 51 3.87 -4.96 -8.62
N THR A 52 3.65 -6.22 -8.25
CA THR A 52 2.44 -6.64 -7.55
C THR A 52 2.35 -5.96 -6.18
N ALA A 53 3.42 -5.98 -5.39
CA ALA A 53 3.47 -5.31 -4.09
C ALA A 53 3.17 -3.81 -4.18
N TRP A 54 3.74 -3.11 -5.17
CA TRP A 54 3.46 -1.69 -5.42
C TRP A 54 1.99 -1.44 -5.74
N THR A 55 1.44 -2.23 -6.67
CA THR A 55 0.07 -2.08 -7.18
C THR A 55 -0.95 -2.34 -6.07
N GLU A 56 -0.74 -3.40 -5.29
CA GLU A 56 -1.59 -3.73 -4.15
C GLU A 56 -1.49 -2.66 -3.06
N GLY A 57 -0.27 -2.22 -2.74
CA GLY A 57 -0.01 -1.15 -1.79
C GLY A 57 -0.74 0.12 -2.18
N TYR A 58 -0.53 0.61 -3.40
CA TYR A 58 -1.18 1.82 -3.91
C TYR A 58 -2.70 1.75 -3.88
N THR A 59 -3.27 0.64 -4.36
CA THR A 59 -4.73 0.46 -4.38
C THR A 59 -5.29 0.50 -2.97
N MET A 60 -4.64 -0.20 -2.03
CA MET A 60 -5.09 -0.24 -0.64
C MET A 60 -4.95 1.13 0.03
N GLY A 61 -3.82 1.81 -0.19
CA GLY A 61 -3.60 3.18 0.31
C GLY A 61 -4.64 4.17 -0.22
N TYR A 62 -4.98 4.09 -1.50
CA TYR A 62 -6.01 4.92 -2.11
C TYR A 62 -7.42 4.62 -1.58
N GLN A 63 -7.71 3.38 -1.16
CA GLN A 63 -9.04 3.01 -0.66
C GLN A 63 -9.21 3.31 0.83
N VAL A 64 -8.19 3.05 1.65
CA VAL A 64 -8.30 3.04 3.12
C VAL A 64 -7.16 3.75 3.84
N GLY A 65 -6.14 4.23 3.13
CA GLY A 65 -5.02 4.92 3.73
C GLY A 65 -5.39 6.33 4.20
N ALA A 66 -4.58 6.84 5.12
CA ALA A 66 -4.58 8.24 5.52
C ALA A 66 -3.35 8.94 4.91
N SER A 67 -3.54 10.14 4.38
CA SER A 67 -2.49 10.96 3.77
C SER A 67 -1.57 11.58 4.81
N ASP A 68 -0.36 11.96 4.41
CA ASP A 68 0.64 12.53 5.31
C ASP A 68 0.14 13.78 6.06
N VAL A 69 -0.75 14.57 5.45
CA VAL A 69 -1.39 15.74 6.10
C VAL A 69 -2.38 15.31 7.17
N GLU A 70 -3.21 14.32 6.88
CA GLU A 70 -4.16 13.76 7.84
C GLU A 70 -3.39 13.14 9.01
N LEU A 71 -2.28 12.46 8.71
CA LEU A 71 -1.42 11.81 9.70
C LEU A 71 -0.69 12.83 10.59
N ALA A 72 -0.18 13.92 10.02
CA ALA A 72 0.44 15.01 10.76
C ALA A 72 -0.56 15.75 11.67
N SER A 73 -1.86 15.65 11.39
CA SER A 73 -2.91 16.22 12.23
C SER A 73 -3.29 15.35 13.44
N VAL A 74 -2.86 14.08 13.47
CA VAL A 74 -3.13 13.16 14.58
C VAL A 74 -2.01 13.23 15.62
N ASP A 75 -2.27 13.93 16.72
CA ASP A 75 -1.35 14.09 17.85
C ASP A 75 -1.35 12.85 18.79
N VAL A 76 -1.28 11.65 18.20
CA VAL A 76 -1.25 10.37 18.93
C VAL A 76 -0.03 9.56 18.49
N PRO A 77 0.99 9.39 19.34
CA PRO A 77 2.22 8.66 19.01
C PRO A 77 1.98 7.23 18.54
N GLY A 78 0.93 6.56 19.03
CA GLY A 78 0.56 5.21 18.62
C GLY A 78 -0.04 5.11 17.22
N ALA A 79 -0.63 6.19 16.70
CA ALA A 79 -1.14 6.21 15.33
C ALA A 79 0.02 6.06 14.34
N HIS A 80 1.14 6.76 14.58
CA HIS A 80 2.34 6.76 13.74
C HIS A 80 2.88 5.35 13.42
N GLY A 81 2.74 4.39 14.34
CA GLY A 81 3.18 2.99 14.15
C GLY A 81 2.27 2.14 13.26
N MET A 82 0.96 2.42 13.21
CA MET A 82 0.02 1.81 12.24
C MET A 82 0.01 2.54 10.89
N VAL A 83 0.76 3.65 10.80
CA VAL A 83 0.68 4.69 9.79
C VAL A 83 1.93 4.76 8.91
N SER A 84 3.09 4.36 9.43
CA SER A 84 4.37 4.36 8.70
C SER A 84 4.45 3.27 7.62
N GLY A 85 3.57 2.27 7.69
CA GLY A 85 3.51 1.11 6.81
C GLY A 85 2.93 -0.10 7.53
N MET A 86 2.39 -1.05 6.77
CA MET A 86 1.98 -2.34 7.31
C MET A 86 3.21 -3.18 7.62
N SER A 87 3.21 -3.86 8.76
CA SER A 87 4.24 -4.84 9.10
C SER A 87 4.11 -6.09 8.23
N GLU A 88 5.21 -6.84 8.08
CA GLU A 88 5.22 -8.12 7.35
C GLU A 88 4.11 -9.07 7.83
N GLN A 89 3.93 -9.20 9.16
CA GLN A 89 2.88 -10.04 9.76
C GLN A 89 1.47 -9.56 9.41
N MET A 90 1.26 -8.25 9.33
CA MET A 90 -0.05 -7.69 8.97
C MET A 90 -0.37 -7.98 7.50
N LEU A 91 0.60 -7.83 6.61
CA LEU A 91 0.46 -8.14 5.18
C LEU A 91 0.27 -9.65 4.92
N GLU A 92 0.92 -10.52 5.70
CA GLU A 92 0.67 -11.96 5.67
C GLU A 92 -0.76 -12.30 6.12
N MET A 93 -1.27 -11.63 7.16
CA MET A 93 -2.63 -11.82 7.68
C MET A 93 -3.71 -11.33 6.70
N PHE A 94 -3.45 -10.25 5.95
CA PHE A 94 -4.32 -9.78 4.87
C PHE A 94 -4.20 -10.61 3.58
N GLY A 95 -3.27 -11.57 3.52
CA GLY A 95 -3.12 -12.47 2.39
C GLY A 95 -2.43 -11.86 1.16
N ALA A 96 -1.86 -10.65 1.27
CA ALA A 96 -1.13 -9.98 0.20
C ALA A 96 0.02 -10.87 -0.32
N PHE A 97 0.80 -11.43 0.60
CA PHE A 97 1.89 -12.35 0.24
C PHE A 97 1.46 -13.77 -0.11
N LYS A 98 0.25 -14.19 0.28
CA LYS A 98 -0.29 -15.53 -0.07
C LYS A 98 -0.74 -15.60 -1.54
N LYS A 99 -1.21 -14.49 -2.11
CA LYS A 99 -1.51 -14.38 -3.54
C LYS A 99 -0.26 -14.45 -4.42
N MET A 100 0.88 -13.92 -3.94
CA MET A 100 2.15 -13.96 -4.67
C MET A 100 2.83 -15.34 -4.67
N SER A 101 2.46 -16.24 -3.75
CA SER A 101 2.99 -17.61 -3.69
C SER A 101 2.21 -18.63 -4.52
N HIS A 102 0.98 -18.32 -4.96
CA HIS A 102 0.12 -19.28 -5.66
C HIS A 102 0.18 -19.24 -7.19
N GLU A 103 0.92 -18.29 -7.80
CA GLU A 103 1.16 -18.32 -9.25
C GLU A 103 2.25 -19.32 -9.69
N ASN A 104 2.83 -20.09 -8.76
CA ASN A 104 3.78 -21.17 -9.09
C ASN A 104 3.20 -22.59 -8.95
N ASP A 105 1.92 -22.76 -8.60
CA ASP A 105 1.28 -24.08 -8.41
C ASP A 105 0.16 -24.35 -9.44
N VAL A 106 0.30 -23.85 -10.66
CA VAL A 106 -0.49 -24.34 -11.80
C VAL A 106 0.48 -24.79 -12.89
N ALA A 107 0.94 -26.04 -12.74
CA ALA A 107 1.46 -26.87 -13.81
C ALA A 107 0.37 -27.85 -14.26
#